data_AF-A0A520I7T6-F1
#
_entry.id   AF-A0A520I7T6-F1
#
_cell.length_a   1.000
_cell.length_b   1.000
_cell.length_c   1.000
_cell.angle_alpha   90.00
_cell.angle_beta   90.00
_cell.angle_gamma   90.00
#
_symmetry.space_group_name_H-M   'P 1'
#
loop_
_entity.id
_entity.type
_entity.pdbx_description
1 polymer ?
#
loop_
_entity_poly.entity_id
_entity_poly.type
_entity_poly.pdbx_seq_one_letter_code
_entity_poly.pdbx_strand_id
1 'polypeptide(L)'
;MKKLGAILFSTRTTGTMLLLYALSMAMGTFVENDYGTPVAKALIYDCWWFELIMVILVLNFIGNINRYRLYQRKKLPLLVFHLAFVLIFIGGAVTRYISFEGSMSIREGESSNEIITDKTFFKVHIGNENNSLAYKDLPVTLLSDRVPFYLKPF
;
A
#
# COMPACT_ATOMS: atom_id res chain seq x y z
N MET A 1 -25.11 14.91 -13.29
CA MET A 1 -23.64 14.70 -13.41
C MET A 1 -22.77 15.86 -12.92
N LYS A 2 -23.22 17.13 -12.92
CA LYS A 2 -22.37 18.28 -12.50
C LYS A 2 -22.01 18.34 -10.99
N LYS A 3 -22.86 17.81 -10.10
CA LYS A 3 -22.66 17.94 -8.63
C LYS A 3 -21.58 17.02 -8.06
N LEU A 4 -21.58 15.73 -8.44
CA LEU A 4 -20.60 14.75 -7.96
C LEU A 4 -19.18 15.09 -8.41
N GLY A 5 -18.96 15.40 -9.68
CA GLY A 5 -17.66 15.86 -10.16
C GLY A 5 -17.20 17.17 -9.51
N ALA A 6 -18.13 18.09 -9.21
CA ALA A 6 -17.80 19.33 -8.51
C ALA A 6 -17.36 19.10 -7.05
N ILE A 7 -17.87 18.06 -6.39
CA ILE A 7 -17.42 17.64 -5.05
C ILE A 7 -16.07 16.94 -5.19
N LEU A 8 -15.99 15.90 -6.04
CA LEU A 8 -14.79 15.08 -6.21
C LEU A 8 -13.56 15.88 -6.58
N PHE A 9 -13.66 16.89 -7.45
CA PHE A 9 -12.53 17.72 -7.88
C PHE A 9 -12.43 19.04 -7.10
N SER A 10 -12.76 19.02 -5.80
CA SER A 10 -12.68 20.21 -4.94
C SER A 10 -11.43 20.18 -4.06
N THR A 11 -10.91 21.36 -3.71
CA THR A 11 -9.81 21.50 -2.73
C THR A 11 -10.22 21.03 -1.33
N ARG A 12 -11.52 21.10 -0.98
CA ARG A 12 -12.04 20.57 0.28
C ARG A 12 -11.85 19.06 0.33
N THR A 13 -12.25 18.36 -0.73
CA THR A 13 -12.04 16.91 -0.86
C THR A 13 -10.56 16.55 -0.81
N THR A 14 -9.68 17.34 -1.43
CA THR A 14 -8.23 17.14 -1.33
C THR A 14 -7.77 17.16 0.13
N GLY A 15 -8.11 18.21 0.88
CA GLY A 15 -7.72 18.34 2.28
C GLY A 15 -8.29 17.23 3.15
N THR A 16 -9.57 16.91 3.00
CA THR A 16 -10.23 15.83 3.76
C THR A 16 -9.58 14.47 3.48
N MET A 17 -9.33 14.14 2.20
CA MET A 17 -8.73 12.86 1.83
C MET A 17 -7.26 12.76 2.25
N LEU A 18 -6.49 13.86 2.18
CA LEU A 18 -5.12 13.87 2.70
C LEU A 18 -5.08 13.68 4.21
N LEU A 19 -6.02 14.27 4.96
CA LEU A 19 -6.14 14.04 6.40
C LEU A 19 -6.51 12.59 6.71
N LEU A 20 -7.49 12.02 6.00
CA LEU A 20 -7.85 10.61 6.16
C LEU A 20 -6.67 9.69 5.84
N TYR A 21 -5.93 9.98 4.76
CA TYR A 21 -4.72 9.25 4.41
C TYR A 21 -3.66 9.33 5.51
N ALA A 22 -3.36 10.53 6.02
CA ALA A 22 -2.38 10.73 7.09
C ALA A 22 -2.78 10.04 8.40
N LEU A 23 -4.06 10.10 8.79
CA LEU A 23 -4.56 9.40 9.97
C LEU A 23 -4.48 7.88 9.81
N SER A 24 -4.77 7.38 8.61
CA SER A 24 -4.64 5.94 8.30
C SER A 24 -3.18 5.48 8.40
N MET A 25 -2.24 6.27 7.87
CA MET A 25 -0.81 6.01 8.00
C MET A 25 -0.35 6.02 9.46
N ALA A 26 -0.76 7.03 10.24
CA ALA A 26 -0.43 7.11 11.65
C ALA A 26 -0.97 5.91 12.43
N MET A 27 -2.21 5.51 12.17
CA MET A 27 -2.80 4.30 12.76
C MET A 27 -2.02 3.04 12.35
N GLY A 28 -1.61 2.95 11.09
CA GLY A 28 -0.76 1.86 10.57
C GLY A 28 0.53 1.71 11.36
N THR A 29 1.19 2.84 11.67
CA THR A 29 2.41 2.85 12.49
C THR A 29 2.18 2.30 13.89
N PHE A 30 1.09 2.69 14.57
CA PHE A 30 0.78 2.16 15.91
C PHE A 30 0.43 0.67 15.86
N VAL A 31 -0.39 0.25 14.89
CA VAL A 31 -0.76 -1.16 14.72
C VAL A 31 0.47 -2.02 14.42
N GLU A 32 1.39 -1.52 13.60
CA GLU A 32 2.65 -2.18 13.29
C GLU A 32 3.53 -2.34 14.53
N ASN A 33 3.64 -1.30 15.35
CA ASN A 33 4.41 -1.35 16.59
C ASN A 33 3.85 -2.37 17.59
N ASP A 34 2.52 -2.41 17.75
CA ASP A 34 1.88 -3.22 18.80
C ASP A 34 1.66 -4.67 18.38
N TYR A 35 1.37 -4.92 17.09
CA TYR A 35 0.93 -6.22 16.58
C TYR A 35 1.80 -6.79 15.44
N GLY A 36 2.76 -6.01 14.95
CA GLY A 36 3.70 -6.40 13.91
C GLY A 36 3.27 -6.01 12.48
N THR A 37 4.25 -5.95 11.58
CA THR A 37 4.07 -5.56 10.17
C THR A 37 3.01 -6.39 9.41
N PRO A 38 2.89 -7.73 9.59
CA PRO A 38 1.85 -8.49 8.88
C PRO A 38 0.42 -8.04 9.19
N VAL A 39 0.17 -7.63 10.45
CA VAL A 39 -1.15 -7.18 10.91
C VAL A 39 -1.47 -5.79 10.35
N ALA A 40 -0.50 -4.87 10.39
CA ALA A 40 -0.66 -3.54 9.80
C ALA A 40 -0.90 -3.59 8.28
N LYS A 41 -0.18 -4.47 7.58
CA LYS A 41 -0.42 -4.74 6.15
C LYS A 41 -1.85 -5.23 5.92
N ALA A 42 -2.28 -6.28 6.64
CA ALA A 42 -3.60 -6.87 6.43
C ALA A 42 -4.77 -5.92 6.76
N LEU A 43 -4.63 -5.07 7.78
CA LEU A 43 -5.73 -4.18 8.21
C LEU A 43 -5.78 -2.85 7.45
N ILE A 44 -4.62 -2.31 7.08
CA ILE A 44 -4.51 -0.95 6.55
C ILE A 44 -3.85 -0.99 5.18
N TYR A 45 -2.56 -1.35 5.08
CA TYR A 45 -1.80 -1.09 3.85
C TYR A 45 -2.26 -1.89 2.64
N ASP A 46 -2.75 -3.12 2.84
CA ASP A 46 -3.28 -4.00 1.80
C ASP A 46 -4.82 -4.03 1.76
N CYS A 47 -5.49 -3.22 2.59
CA CYS A 47 -6.94 -3.21 2.62
C CYS A 47 -7.53 -2.38 1.47
N TRP A 48 -8.71 -2.79 0.98
CA TRP A 48 -9.39 -2.17 -0.17
C TRP A 48 -9.81 -0.72 0.10
N TRP A 49 -10.16 -0.38 1.36
CA TRP A 49 -10.60 0.97 1.71
C TRP A 49 -9.44 1.97 1.68
N PHE A 50 -8.23 1.53 2.04
CA PHE A 50 -7.05 2.37 2.02
C PHE A 50 -6.62 2.65 0.58
N GLU A 51 -6.71 1.64 -0.28
CA GLU A 51 -6.55 1.80 -1.72
C GLU A 51 -7.61 2.77 -2.30
N LEU A 52 -8.88 2.65 -1.88
CA LEU A 52 -9.92 3.55 -2.34
C LEU A 52 -9.60 5.03 -2.02
N ILE A 53 -9.02 5.32 -0.84
CA ILE A 53 -8.55 6.66 -0.49
C ILE A 53 -7.49 7.15 -1.50
N MET A 54 -6.51 6.31 -1.82
CA MET A 54 -5.46 6.66 -2.80
C MET A 54 -6.05 6.91 -4.20
N VAL A 55 -6.96 6.05 -4.66
CA VAL A 55 -7.60 6.20 -5.97
C VAL A 55 -8.39 7.52 -6.03
N ILE A 56 -9.15 7.84 -4.98
CA ILE A 56 -9.87 9.12 -4.89
C ILE A 56 -8.90 10.30 -4.92
N LEU A 57 -7.77 10.22 -4.19
CA LEU A 57 -6.73 11.26 -4.20
C LEU A 57 -6.13 11.47 -5.58
N VAL A 58 -5.74 10.39 -6.28
CA VAL A 58 -5.18 10.47 -7.64
C VAL A 58 -6.17 11.13 -8.60
N LEU A 59 -7.42 10.69 -8.61
CA LEU A 59 -8.46 11.28 -9.45
C LEU A 59 -8.70 12.76 -9.09
N ASN A 60 -8.73 13.09 -7.79
CA ASN A 60 -8.88 14.46 -7.31
C ASN A 60 -7.72 15.35 -7.78
N PHE A 61 -6.46 14.91 -7.65
CA PHE A 61 -5.30 15.67 -8.09
C PHE A 61 -5.32 15.92 -9.60
N ILE A 62 -5.57 14.87 -10.41
CA ILE A 62 -5.64 15.00 -11.86
C ILE A 62 -6.75 15.98 -12.27
N GLY A 63 -7.94 15.85 -11.69
CA GLY A 63 -9.06 16.75 -11.99
C GLY A 63 -8.81 18.20 -11.56
N ASN A 64 -8.13 18.41 -10.42
CA ASN A 64 -7.79 19.73 -9.90
C ASN A 64 -6.82 20.50 -10.81
N ILE A 65 -5.88 19.79 -11.47
CA ILE A 65 -4.93 20.42 -12.41
C ILE A 65 -5.66 21.21 -13.49
N ASN A 66 -6.66 20.59 -14.14
CA ASN A 66 -7.42 21.25 -15.19
C ASN A 66 -8.43 22.26 -14.61
N ARG A 67 -9.17 21.89 -13.54
CA ARG A 67 -10.20 22.75 -12.93
C ARG A 67 -9.65 24.09 -12.46
N TYR A 68 -8.49 24.11 -11.82
CA TYR A 68 -7.86 25.31 -11.27
C TYR A 68 -6.77 25.91 -12.17
N ARG A 69 -6.60 25.35 -13.39
CA ARG A 69 -5.62 25.76 -14.39
C ARG A 69 -4.21 25.88 -13.79
N LEU A 70 -3.74 24.82 -13.14
CA LEU A 70 -2.46 24.81 -12.42
C LEU A 70 -1.24 24.95 -13.36
N TYR A 71 -1.43 24.74 -14.66
CA TYR A 71 -0.44 24.98 -15.72
C TYR A 71 -0.05 26.46 -15.93
N GLN A 72 -0.71 27.39 -15.24
CA GLN A 72 -0.29 28.80 -15.24
C GLN A 72 1.07 28.96 -14.57
N ARG A 73 1.97 29.77 -15.14
CA ARG A 73 3.34 29.98 -14.61
C ARG A 73 3.37 30.36 -13.12
N LYS A 74 2.42 31.16 -12.66
CA LYS A 74 2.29 31.57 -11.25
C LYS A 74 1.93 30.42 -10.29
N LYS A 75 1.47 29.28 -10.81
CA LYS A 75 1.00 28.11 -10.07
C LYS A 75 1.85 26.86 -10.32
N LEU A 76 3.01 27.01 -10.98
CA LEU A 76 3.93 25.90 -11.23
C LEU A 76 4.30 25.11 -9.96
N PRO A 77 4.57 25.75 -8.79
CA PRO A 77 4.82 24.98 -7.57
C PRO A 77 3.65 24.06 -7.19
N LEU A 78 2.41 24.56 -7.31
CA LEU A 78 1.21 23.77 -7.02
C LEU A 78 1.04 22.61 -8.01
N LEU A 79 1.33 22.85 -9.29
CA LEU A 79 1.30 21.80 -10.32
C LEU A 79 2.32 20.70 -10.01
N VAL A 80 3.55 21.07 -9.64
CA VAL A 80 4.61 20.10 -9.29
C VAL A 80 4.18 19.23 -8.12
N PHE A 81 3.61 19.79 -7.06
CA PHE A 81 3.10 18.99 -5.95
C PHE A 81 2.00 18.00 -6.37
N HIS A 82 1.05 18.44 -7.21
CA HIS A 82 -0.01 17.54 -7.70
C HIS A 82 0.57 16.40 -8.52
N LEU A 83 1.49 16.70 -9.43
CA LEU A 83 2.16 15.67 -10.24
C LEU A 83 3.01 14.73 -9.39
N ALA A 84 3.69 15.24 -8.37
CA ALA A 84 4.48 14.43 -7.44
C ALA A 84 3.59 13.45 -6.67
N PHE A 85 2.45 13.90 -6.12
CA PHE A 85 1.52 13.00 -5.42
C PHE A 85 0.93 11.93 -6.35
N VAL A 86 0.55 12.31 -7.58
CA VAL A 86 0.07 11.35 -8.58
C VAL A 86 1.16 10.30 -8.87
N LEU A 87 2.41 10.73 -9.08
CA LEU A 87 3.53 9.84 -9.33
C LEU A 87 3.81 8.91 -8.15
N ILE A 88 3.80 9.44 -6.91
CA ILE A 88 4.02 8.65 -5.69
C ILE A 88 2.94 7.58 -5.53
N PHE A 89 1.66 7.92 -5.72
CA PHE A 89 0.57 6.94 -5.60
C PHE A 89 0.59 5.89 -6.70
N ILE A 90 0.91 6.27 -7.94
CA ILE A 90 1.10 5.30 -9.03
C ILE A 90 2.28 4.38 -8.72
N GLY A 91 3.40 4.92 -8.22
CA GLY A 91 4.54 4.13 -7.77
C GLY A 91 4.16 3.13 -6.67
N GLY A 92 3.37 3.57 -5.68
CA GLY A 92 2.83 2.70 -4.64
C GLY A 92 1.94 1.57 -5.19
N ALA A 93 1.09 1.87 -6.18
CA ALA A 93 0.27 0.85 -6.85
C ALA A 93 1.15 -0.18 -7.60
N VAL A 94 2.21 0.26 -8.26
CA VAL A 94 3.19 -0.65 -8.89
C VAL A 94 3.85 -1.56 -7.84
N THR A 95 4.32 -0.97 -6.73
CA THR A 95 4.91 -1.74 -5.62
C THR A 95 3.95 -2.79 -5.06
N ARG A 96 2.67 -2.44 -4.92
CA ARG A 96 1.66 -3.34 -4.35
C ARG A 96 1.25 -4.48 -5.29
N TYR A 97 1.04 -4.20 -6.57
CA TYR A 97 0.43 -5.16 -7.50
C TYR A 97 1.42 -5.96 -8.33
N ILE A 98 2.59 -5.40 -8.59
CA ILE A 98 3.55 -5.94 -9.56
C ILE A 98 4.84 -6.36 -8.87
N SER A 99 5.27 -5.60 -7.86
CA SER A 99 6.55 -5.86 -7.20
C SER A 99 6.50 -7.04 -6.22
N PHE A 100 7.69 -7.44 -5.80
CA PHE A 100 7.93 -8.45 -4.79
C PHE A 100 8.89 -7.88 -3.74
N GLU A 101 8.60 -8.16 -2.48
CA GLU A 101 9.35 -7.67 -1.33
C GLU A 101 10.09 -8.81 -0.62
N GLY A 102 11.18 -8.44 0.02
CA GLY A 102 12.05 -9.34 0.74
C GLY A 102 13.21 -8.61 1.41
N SER A 103 13.97 -9.36 2.19
CA SER A 103 15.19 -8.91 2.86
C SER A 103 16.43 -9.49 2.18
N MET A 104 17.46 -8.66 2.04
CA MET A 104 18.77 -9.06 1.54
C MET A 104 19.81 -8.68 2.59
N SER A 105 20.46 -9.68 3.19
CA SER A 105 21.54 -9.44 4.14
C SER A 105 22.87 -9.31 3.39
N ILE A 106 23.45 -8.11 3.41
CA ILE A 106 24.76 -7.83 2.79
C ILE A 106 25.75 -7.45 3.91
N ARG A 107 26.89 -8.14 3.97
CA ARG A 107 27.97 -7.80 4.90
C ARG A 107 28.85 -6.70 4.34
N GLU A 108 29.53 -5.95 5.20
CA GLU A 108 30.47 -4.92 4.75
C GLU A 108 31.55 -5.51 3.84
N GLY A 109 31.76 -4.88 2.68
CA GLY A 109 32.71 -5.33 1.66
C GLY A 109 32.21 -6.46 0.74
N GLU A 110 31.04 -7.03 1.01
CA GLU A 110 30.45 -8.13 0.24
C GLU A 110 29.37 -7.66 -0.74
N SER A 111 29.00 -8.54 -1.67
CA SER A 111 27.85 -8.36 -2.56
C SER A 111 26.96 -9.60 -2.55
N SER A 112 25.65 -9.41 -2.71
CA SER A 112 24.68 -10.51 -2.82
C SER A 112 23.72 -10.25 -3.98
N ASN A 113 23.33 -11.31 -4.67
CA ASN A 113 22.26 -11.32 -5.66
C ASN A 113 21.08 -12.20 -5.21
N GLU A 114 21.04 -12.60 -3.93
CA GLU A 114 20.00 -13.43 -3.34
C GLU A 114 19.15 -12.64 -2.35
N ILE A 115 17.83 -12.81 -2.43
CA ILE A 115 16.84 -12.15 -1.57
C ILE A 115 15.96 -13.21 -0.89
N ILE A 116 15.67 -13.02 0.39
CA ILE A 116 14.71 -13.82 1.16
C ILE A 116 13.37 -13.11 1.09
N THR A 117 12.34 -13.78 0.60
CA THR A 117 10.99 -13.21 0.51
C THR A 117 10.38 -12.89 1.87
N ASP A 118 9.61 -11.81 1.94
CA ASP A 118 8.78 -11.50 3.12
C ASP A 118 7.47 -12.32 3.16
N LYS A 119 7.10 -12.97 2.04
CA LYS A 119 5.90 -13.80 1.96
C LYS A 119 6.11 -15.13 2.68
N THR A 120 5.20 -15.47 3.57
CA THR A 120 5.18 -16.80 4.19
C THR A 120 4.36 -17.76 3.32
N PHE A 121 4.85 -18.98 3.14
CA PHE A 121 4.17 -20.00 2.35
C PHE A 121 3.88 -21.23 3.21
N PHE A 122 2.65 -21.70 3.16
CA PHE A 122 2.28 -23.01 3.69
C PHE A 122 2.61 -24.07 2.64
N LYS A 123 3.54 -24.97 2.99
CA LYS A 123 4.03 -26.03 2.10
C LYS A 123 3.52 -27.37 2.56
N VAL A 124 2.93 -28.12 1.63
CA VAL A 124 2.42 -29.48 1.89
C VAL A 124 3.21 -30.47 1.07
N HIS A 125 3.89 -31.39 1.76
CA HIS A 125 4.63 -32.48 1.15
C HIS A 125 4.06 -33.78 1.68
N ILE A 126 3.60 -34.66 0.78
CA ILE A 126 3.08 -35.98 1.14
C ILE A 126 4.01 -37.01 0.52
N GLY A 127 4.61 -37.87 1.34
CA GLY A 127 5.53 -38.88 0.84
C GLY A 127 5.49 -40.18 1.61
N ASN A 128 6.02 -41.22 0.97
CA ASN A 128 6.38 -42.50 1.56
C ASN A 128 7.92 -42.70 1.40
N GLU A 129 8.49 -43.78 1.93
CA GLU A 129 9.94 -44.03 2.05
C GLU A 129 10.80 -43.69 0.81
N ASN A 130 10.24 -43.85 -0.41
CA ASN A 130 10.96 -43.58 -1.67
C ASN A 130 10.41 -42.43 -2.53
N ASN A 131 9.30 -41.79 -2.18
CA ASN A 131 8.69 -40.75 -3.03
C ASN A 131 8.00 -39.66 -2.20
N SER A 132 8.20 -38.40 -2.56
CA SER A 132 7.45 -37.26 -1.99
C SER A 132 6.83 -36.43 -3.11
N LEU A 133 5.54 -36.11 -2.95
CA LEU A 133 4.80 -35.18 -3.78
C LEU A 133 4.74 -33.84 -3.07
N ALA A 134 5.30 -32.81 -3.70
CA ALA A 134 5.18 -31.43 -3.25
C ALA A 134 3.96 -30.78 -3.92
N TYR A 135 3.05 -30.25 -3.10
CA TYR A 135 1.91 -29.49 -3.57
C TYR A 135 2.27 -28.02 -3.74
N LYS A 136 1.42 -27.26 -4.44
CA LYS A 136 1.63 -25.83 -4.69
C LYS A 136 1.69 -25.05 -3.38
N ASP A 137 2.76 -24.29 -3.19
CA ASP A 137 2.95 -23.37 -2.07
C ASP A 137 1.80 -22.35 -2.01
N LEU A 138 1.10 -22.31 -0.87
CA LEU A 138 0.00 -21.36 -0.64
C LEU A 138 0.52 -20.17 0.19
N PRO A 139 0.42 -18.93 -0.30
CA PRO A 139 0.81 -17.77 0.49
C PRO A 139 -0.15 -17.61 1.68
N VAL A 140 0.42 -17.42 2.87
CA VAL A 140 -0.33 -17.22 4.11
C VAL A 140 0.21 -16.02 4.86
N THR A 141 -0.68 -15.25 5.47
CA THR A 141 -0.31 -14.18 6.41
C THR A 141 -0.43 -14.73 7.81
N LEU A 142 0.70 -14.92 8.49
CA LEU A 142 0.70 -15.31 9.90
C LEU A 142 0.43 -14.09 10.77
N LEU A 143 -0.68 -14.11 11.51
CA LEU A 143 -1.06 -13.05 12.43
C LEU A 143 -0.64 -13.41 13.85
N SER A 144 -0.25 -12.41 14.64
CA SER A 144 0.09 -12.58 16.05
C SER A 144 -1.15 -12.97 16.87
N ASP A 145 -1.00 -13.90 17.82
CA ASP A 145 -2.08 -14.27 18.75
C ASP A 145 -2.52 -13.12 19.67
N ARG A 146 -1.70 -12.06 19.76
CA ARG A 146 -2.01 -10.85 20.54
C ARG A 146 -3.02 -9.93 19.85
N VAL A 147 -3.36 -10.19 18.59
CA VAL A 147 -4.33 -9.36 17.85
C VAL A 147 -5.74 -9.57 18.43
N PRO A 148 -6.39 -8.51 18.93
CA PRO A 148 -7.75 -8.59 19.44
C PRO A 148 -8.72 -9.07 18.36
N PHE A 149 -9.77 -9.80 18.74
CA PHE A 149 -10.72 -10.39 17.78
C PHE A 149 -11.33 -9.35 16.81
N TYR A 150 -11.61 -8.13 17.27
CA TYR A 150 -12.18 -7.05 16.46
C TYR A 150 -11.18 -6.40 15.49
N LEU A 151 -9.88 -6.69 15.62
CA LEU A 151 -8.81 -6.29 14.70
C LEU A 151 -8.29 -7.48 13.88
N LYS A 152 -8.94 -8.65 13.95
CA LYS A 152 -8.56 -9.72 13.01
C LYS A 152 -9.06 -9.32 11.62
N PRO A 153 -8.16 -9.23 10.62
CA PRO A 153 -8.59 -9.13 9.23
C PRO A 153 -9.50 -10.32 8.95
N PHE A 154 -10.65 -10.05 8.32
CA PHE A 154 -11.72 -11.01 8.04
C PHE A 154 -11.22 -12.39 7.59
#